data_AF-A0A6N8NPN1-F1
#
_entry.id   AF-A0A6N8NPN1-F1
#
_cell.length_a   1.000
_cell.length_b   1.000
_cell.length_c   1.000
_cell.angle_alpha   90.00
_cell.angle_beta   90.00
_cell.angle_gamma   90.00
#
_symmetry.space_group_name_H-M   'P 1'
#
loop_
_entity.id
_entity.type
_entity.pdbx_description
1 polymer ?
#
loop_
_entity_poly.entity_id
_entity_poly.type
_entity_poly.pdbx_seq_one_letter_code
_entity_poly.pdbx_strand_id
1 'polypeptide(L)'
;RHELAQLLGFENYAFKSLATKMAENPQQVLDFLTDLAKRARPQGEKELAQLRAFAKAEFGVDELQPWDIAYYSEKQKQHLYSISDEQLRPYFPENKAVNGLFEVVKRIYGITAKERKDVDVWHPDVRFFELYDENNELRGSFYLDLYARENKRGGAWMDDCVGQMRKADGSLQKPVAYLTCNFNRPVNGKPALFTHDEVITLFHEFGHGLHHMLTRIETAGVSGISGVPWDAVELPSQFMENWC
;
A
#
# COMPACT_ATOMS: atom_id res chain seq x y z
N ARG A 1 -2.78 2.29 -29.37
CA ARG A 1 -1.58 2.00 -28.54
C ARG A 1 -0.37 1.59 -29.39
N HIS A 2 -0.51 0.63 -30.32
CA HIS A 2 0.60 0.23 -31.21
C HIS A 2 1.05 1.36 -32.16
N GLU A 3 0.13 2.00 -32.89
CA GLU A 3 0.42 3.16 -33.75
C GLU A 3 1.14 4.29 -33.00
N LEU A 4 0.66 4.64 -31.80
CA LEU A 4 1.32 5.61 -30.92
C LEU A 4 2.78 5.24 -30.60
N ALA A 5 3.08 3.95 -30.41
CA ALA A 5 4.44 3.49 -30.15
C ALA A 5 5.33 3.67 -31.39
N GLN A 6 4.82 3.29 -32.57
CA GLN A 6 5.52 3.44 -33.84
C GLN A 6 5.80 4.90 -34.18
N LEU A 7 4.84 5.81 -33.95
CA LEU A 7 5.01 7.25 -34.14
C LEU A 7 6.14 7.83 -33.28
N LEU A 8 6.41 7.23 -32.12
CA LEU A 8 7.48 7.63 -31.20
C LEU A 8 8.78 6.84 -31.41
N GLY A 9 8.86 6.00 -32.46
CA GLY A 9 10.05 5.22 -32.80
C GLY A 9 10.22 3.92 -32.01
N PHE A 10 9.21 3.47 -31.25
CA PHE A 10 9.22 2.19 -30.57
C PHE A 10 8.60 1.08 -31.43
N GLU A 11 9.14 -0.13 -31.34
CA GLU A 11 8.63 -1.30 -32.06
C GLU A 11 7.16 -1.63 -31.68
N ASN A 12 6.86 -1.56 -30.38
CA ASN A 12 5.52 -1.79 -29.86
C ASN A 12 5.32 -1.04 -28.54
N TYR A 13 4.10 -1.13 -28.00
CA TYR A 13 3.72 -0.38 -26.80
C TYR A 13 4.45 -0.86 -25.53
N ALA A 14 4.91 -2.11 -25.47
CA ALA A 14 5.66 -2.60 -24.32
C ALA A 14 7.01 -1.88 -24.22
N PHE A 15 7.76 -1.75 -25.33
CA PHE A 15 8.97 -0.93 -25.37
C PHE A 15 8.70 0.53 -24.98
N LYS A 16 7.64 1.15 -25.52
CA LYS A 16 7.25 2.51 -25.13
C LYS A 16 6.96 2.63 -23.62
N SER A 17 6.28 1.64 -23.05
CA SER A 17 5.90 1.62 -21.63
C SER A 17 7.11 1.46 -20.71
N LEU A 18 8.11 0.68 -21.13
CA LEU A 18 9.31 0.39 -20.35
C LEU A 18 10.37 1.50 -20.39
N ALA A 19 10.29 2.44 -21.34
CA ALA A 19 11.29 3.49 -21.52
C ALA A 19 11.55 4.39 -20.28
N THR A 20 10.68 4.36 -19.28
CA THR A 20 10.80 5.11 -18.00
C THR A 20 10.81 4.19 -16.77
N LYS A 21 10.95 2.88 -16.99
CA LYS A 21 10.95 1.84 -15.95
C LYS A 21 12.36 1.27 -15.77
N MET A 22 12.57 0.47 -14.73
CA MET A 22 13.84 -0.23 -14.48
C MET A 22 14.06 -1.38 -15.47
N ALA A 23 13.00 -2.13 -15.80
CA ALA A 23 13.09 -3.18 -16.80
C ALA A 23 13.41 -2.58 -18.18
N GLU A 24 14.47 -3.07 -18.80
CA GLU A 24 15.07 -2.44 -19.99
C GLU A 24 14.29 -2.79 -21.27
N ASN A 25 13.68 -3.97 -21.32
CA ASN A 25 12.98 -4.45 -22.51
C ASN A 25 11.90 -5.50 -22.18
N PRO A 26 10.95 -5.77 -23.11
CA PRO A 26 9.87 -6.72 -22.88
C PRO A 26 10.33 -8.16 -22.65
N GLN A 27 11.47 -8.58 -23.22
CA GLN A 27 11.97 -9.95 -23.04
C GLN A 27 12.42 -10.17 -21.59
N GLN A 28 13.10 -9.19 -20.98
CA GLN A 28 13.47 -9.25 -19.56
C GLN A 28 12.24 -9.44 -18.65
N VAL A 29 11.13 -8.77 -18.97
CA VAL A 29 9.86 -8.91 -18.23
C VAL A 29 9.30 -10.32 -18.40
N LEU A 30 9.26 -10.84 -19.63
CA LEU A 30 8.75 -12.18 -19.91
C LEU A 30 9.59 -13.28 -19.26
N ASP A 31 10.92 -13.15 -19.30
CA ASP A 31 11.84 -14.09 -18.69
C ASP A 31 11.67 -14.13 -17.18
N PHE A 32 11.57 -12.96 -16.54
CA PHE A 32 11.28 -12.84 -15.11
C PHE A 32 9.95 -13.51 -14.74
N LEU A 33 8.87 -13.19 -15.44
CA LEU A 33 7.54 -13.76 -15.16
C LEU A 33 7.50 -15.27 -15.38
N THR A 34 8.19 -15.77 -16.41
CA THR A 34 8.24 -17.19 -16.74
C THR A 34 9.07 -17.97 -15.72
N ASP A 35 10.21 -17.43 -15.27
CA ASP A 35 11.02 -18.05 -14.21
C ASP A 35 10.26 -18.06 -12.87
N LEU A 36 9.60 -16.95 -12.52
CA LEU A 36 8.75 -16.88 -11.33
C LEU A 36 7.62 -17.92 -11.37
N ALA A 37 6.89 -17.99 -12.48
CA ALA A 37 5.81 -18.97 -12.67
C ALA A 37 6.34 -20.41 -12.57
N LYS A 38 7.49 -20.70 -13.19
CA LYS A 38 8.14 -22.02 -13.13
C LYS A 38 8.47 -22.43 -11.69
N ARG A 39 8.91 -21.50 -10.86
CA ARG A 39 9.26 -21.75 -9.45
C ARG A 39 8.04 -21.82 -8.53
N ALA A 40 7.03 -20.98 -8.75
CA ALA A 40 5.83 -20.91 -7.92
C ALA A 40 4.83 -22.05 -8.21
N ARG A 41 4.77 -22.52 -9.46
CA ARG A 41 3.78 -23.51 -9.90
C ARG A 41 3.76 -24.81 -9.08
N PRO A 42 4.88 -25.47 -8.76
CA PRO A 42 4.85 -26.71 -7.97
C PRO A 42 4.21 -26.52 -6.59
N GLN A 43 4.44 -25.36 -5.96
CA GLN A 43 3.84 -25.04 -4.67
C GLN A 43 2.34 -24.76 -4.82
N GLY A 44 1.93 -23.97 -5.83
CA GLY A 44 0.52 -23.71 -6.09
C GLY A 44 -0.30 -24.96 -6.44
N GLU A 45 0.28 -25.89 -7.21
CA GLU A 45 -0.35 -27.19 -7.51
C GLU A 45 -0.52 -28.04 -6.24
N LYS A 46 0.48 -28.03 -5.35
CA LYS A 46 0.41 -28.71 -4.05
C LYS A 46 -0.67 -28.12 -3.15
N GLU A 47 -0.71 -26.80 -3.01
CA GLU A 47 -1.71 -26.09 -2.20
C GLU A 47 -3.13 -26.33 -2.71
N LEU A 48 -3.34 -26.27 -4.03
CA LEU A 48 -4.64 -26.55 -4.63
C LEU A 48 -5.08 -28.01 -4.41
N ALA A 49 -4.15 -28.97 -4.50
CA ALA A 49 -4.44 -30.37 -4.22
C ALA A 49 -4.80 -30.60 -2.74
N GLN A 50 -4.09 -29.94 -1.82
CA GLN A 50 -4.39 -29.97 -0.39
C GLN A 50 -5.77 -29.38 -0.10
N LEU A 51 -6.10 -28.24 -0.71
CA LEU A 51 -7.40 -27.59 -0.55
C LEU A 51 -8.55 -28.46 -1.08
N ARG A 52 -8.39 -29.08 -2.25
CA ARG A 52 -9.36 -30.04 -2.81
C ARG A 52 -9.59 -31.23 -1.88
N ALA A 53 -8.50 -31.82 -1.36
CA ALA A 53 -8.59 -32.95 -0.44
C ALA A 53 -9.32 -32.56 0.85
N PHE A 54 -9.01 -31.38 1.40
CA PHE A 54 -9.68 -30.83 2.58
C PHE A 54 -11.18 -30.58 2.32
N ALA A 55 -11.53 -29.91 1.23
CA ALA A 55 -12.92 -29.61 0.89
C ALA A 55 -13.75 -30.89 0.68
N LYS A 56 -13.16 -31.93 0.08
CA LYS A 56 -13.81 -33.24 -0.08
C LYS A 56 -13.99 -33.96 1.25
N ALA A 57 -12.95 -34.05 2.08
CA ALA A 57 -12.98 -34.78 3.33
C ALA A 57 -13.94 -34.16 4.36
N GLU A 58 -13.91 -32.84 4.50
CA GLU A 58 -14.65 -32.14 5.56
C GLU A 58 -16.04 -31.66 5.12
N PHE A 59 -16.25 -31.42 3.82
CA PHE A 59 -17.48 -30.80 3.30
C PHE A 59 -18.13 -31.55 2.13
N GLY A 60 -17.57 -32.69 1.70
CA GLY A 60 -18.13 -33.50 0.62
C GLY A 60 -18.10 -32.82 -0.75
N VAL A 61 -17.23 -31.83 -0.96
CA VAL A 61 -17.10 -31.14 -2.25
C VAL A 61 -16.24 -31.98 -3.19
N ASP A 62 -16.87 -32.56 -4.21
CA ASP A 62 -16.17 -33.39 -5.20
C ASP A 62 -15.36 -32.57 -6.21
N GLU A 63 -15.83 -31.37 -6.57
CA GLU A 63 -15.16 -30.49 -7.53
C GLU A 63 -15.08 -29.07 -6.98
N LEU A 64 -13.86 -28.58 -6.75
CA LEU A 64 -13.58 -27.24 -6.25
C LEU A 64 -13.46 -26.25 -7.42
N GLN A 65 -14.35 -25.27 -7.48
CA GLN A 65 -14.36 -24.23 -8.52
C GLN A 65 -13.58 -22.99 -8.08
N PRO A 66 -13.18 -22.09 -9.03
CA PRO A 66 -12.40 -20.90 -8.69
C PRO A 66 -13.04 -19.98 -7.64
N TRP A 67 -14.38 -19.84 -7.64
CA TRP A 67 -15.10 -19.03 -6.65
C TRP A 67 -15.17 -19.68 -5.26
N ASP A 68 -14.92 -20.99 -5.17
CA ASP A 68 -14.91 -21.73 -3.90
C ASP A 68 -13.57 -21.57 -3.15
N ILE A 69 -12.49 -21.24 -3.88
CA ILE A 69 -11.12 -21.24 -3.35
C ILE A 69 -11.02 -20.37 -2.10
N ALA A 70 -11.44 -19.10 -2.15
CA ALA A 70 -11.32 -18.19 -1.02
C ALA A 70 -12.07 -18.70 0.22
N TYR A 71 -13.27 -19.25 0.03
CA TYR A 71 -14.10 -19.76 1.12
C TYR A 71 -13.49 -20.99 1.78
N TYR A 72 -13.05 -22.00 1.02
CA TYR A 72 -12.45 -23.19 1.59
C TYR A 72 -11.03 -22.95 2.11
N SER A 73 -10.27 -22.02 1.52
CA SER A 73 -8.95 -21.62 2.03
C SER A 73 -9.05 -21.05 3.44
N GLU A 74 -10.04 -20.21 3.72
CA GLU A 74 -10.26 -19.68 5.07
C GLU A 74 -10.65 -20.80 6.04
N LYS A 75 -11.52 -21.73 5.64
CA LYS A 75 -11.85 -22.90 6.47
C LYS A 75 -10.63 -23.79 6.74
N GLN A 76 -9.78 -24.00 5.73
CA GLN A 76 -8.58 -24.80 5.86
C GLN A 76 -7.56 -24.12 6.79
N LYS A 77 -7.36 -22.81 6.65
CA LYS A 77 -6.52 -22.00 7.54
C LYS A 77 -7.00 -22.12 9.00
N GLN A 78 -8.30 -22.00 9.23
CA GLN A 78 -8.89 -22.17 10.56
C GLN A 78 -8.68 -23.60 11.10
N HIS A 79 -8.87 -24.63 10.27
CA HIS A 79 -8.67 -26.02 10.66
C HIS A 79 -7.21 -26.32 11.02
N LEU A 80 -6.24 -25.79 10.26
CA LEU A 80 -4.82 -26.07 10.47
C LEU A 80 -4.19 -25.22 11.58
N TYR A 81 -4.58 -23.96 11.70
CA TYR A 81 -3.90 -22.99 12.55
C TYR A 81 -4.76 -22.47 13.71
N SER A 82 -6.07 -22.76 13.73
CA SER A 82 -7.01 -22.24 14.74
C SER A 82 -7.01 -20.71 14.86
N ILE A 83 -6.71 -20.02 13.75
CA ILE A 83 -6.68 -18.55 13.65
C ILE A 83 -7.61 -18.11 12.53
N SER A 84 -8.42 -17.09 12.80
CA SER A 84 -9.14 -16.33 11.78
C SER A 84 -8.91 -14.83 11.94
N ASP A 85 -9.06 -14.08 10.85
CA ASP A 85 -8.87 -12.63 10.86
C ASP A 85 -9.92 -11.94 11.77
N GLU A 86 -11.12 -12.52 11.87
CA GLU A 86 -12.17 -12.07 12.78
C GLU A 86 -11.81 -12.25 14.26
N GLN A 87 -11.10 -13.33 14.62
CA GLN A 87 -10.60 -13.54 15.98
C GLN A 87 -9.49 -12.54 16.35
N LEU A 88 -8.69 -12.12 15.36
CA LEU A 88 -7.60 -11.15 15.54
C LEU A 88 -8.08 -9.70 15.52
N ARG A 89 -9.16 -9.38 14.81
CA ARG A 89 -9.69 -8.02 14.65
C ARG A 89 -9.81 -7.21 15.97
N PRO A 90 -10.26 -7.77 17.11
CA PRO A 90 -10.30 -7.04 18.39
C PRO A 90 -8.94 -6.54 18.90
N TYR A 91 -7.83 -7.10 18.44
CA TYR A 91 -6.47 -6.71 18.82
C TYR A 91 -5.90 -5.56 17.98
N PHE A 92 -6.59 -5.17 16.91
CA PHE A 92 -6.20 -4.07 16.03
C PHE A 92 -7.22 -2.92 16.06
N PRO A 93 -7.49 -2.29 17.21
CA PRO A 93 -8.24 -1.05 17.22
C PRO A 93 -7.42 0.04 16.51
N GLU A 94 -8.10 0.87 15.71
CA GLU A 94 -7.45 1.88 14.85
C GLU A 94 -6.40 2.71 15.59
N ASN A 95 -6.74 3.22 16.78
CA ASN A 95 -5.84 4.06 17.54
C ASN A 95 -4.55 3.33 17.92
N LYS A 96 -4.58 2.01 18.12
CA LYS A 96 -3.39 1.20 18.38
C LYS A 96 -2.62 0.93 17.10
N ALA A 97 -3.31 0.62 16.00
CA ALA A 97 -2.67 0.38 14.70
C ALA A 97 -1.92 1.64 14.20
N VAL A 98 -2.58 2.81 14.22
CA VAL A 98 -1.99 4.08 13.78
C VAL A 98 -0.85 4.52 14.70
N ASN A 99 -1.02 4.41 16.03
CA ASN A 99 0.08 4.74 16.95
C ASN A 99 1.25 3.76 16.86
N GLY A 100 0.97 2.47 16.60
CA GLY A 100 1.98 1.44 16.37
C GLY A 100 2.80 1.75 15.12
N LEU A 101 2.14 2.11 14.01
CA LEU A 101 2.79 2.61 12.80
C LEU A 101 3.73 3.79 13.10
N PHE A 102 3.24 4.83 13.82
CA PHE A 102 4.09 5.98 14.15
C PHE A 102 5.27 5.62 15.05
N GLU A 103 5.12 4.67 15.96
CA GLU A 103 6.23 4.19 16.80
C GLU A 103 7.26 3.42 15.97
N VAL A 104 6.83 2.57 15.03
CA VAL A 104 7.75 1.89 14.08
C VAL A 104 8.53 2.91 13.27
N VAL A 105 7.83 3.90 12.70
CA VAL A 105 8.43 4.97 11.90
C VAL A 105 9.44 5.79 12.69
N LYS A 106 9.12 6.09 13.95
CA LYS A 106 10.06 6.76 14.85
C LYS A 106 11.31 5.93 15.11
N ARG A 107 11.18 4.63 15.35
CA ARG A 107 12.33 3.75 15.63
C ARG A 107 13.23 3.52 14.43
N ILE A 108 12.64 3.38 13.24
CA ILE A 108 13.40 3.08 12.01
C ILE A 108 14.00 4.36 11.42
N TYR A 109 13.24 5.45 11.39
CA TYR A 109 13.61 6.66 10.63
C TYR A 109 13.86 7.89 11.50
N GLY A 110 13.66 7.83 12.81
CA GLY A 110 13.77 9.00 13.69
C GLY A 110 12.68 10.05 13.45
N ILE A 111 11.56 9.67 12.82
CA ILE A 111 10.48 10.58 12.44
C ILE A 111 9.32 10.51 13.44
N THR A 112 8.88 11.66 13.95
CA THR A 112 7.75 11.80 14.86
C THR A 112 6.57 12.46 14.16
N ALA A 113 5.39 11.82 14.21
CA ALA A 113 4.14 12.40 13.74
C ALA A 113 3.45 13.23 14.85
N LYS A 114 2.99 14.43 14.52
CA LYS A 114 2.20 15.31 15.41
C LYS A 114 0.91 15.71 14.72
N GLU A 115 -0.22 15.43 15.35
CA GLU A 115 -1.53 15.79 14.83
C GLU A 115 -1.79 17.30 14.96
N ARG A 116 -2.36 17.91 13.92
CA ARG A 116 -2.89 19.28 13.93
C ARG A 116 -4.38 19.28 13.62
N LYS A 117 -5.09 20.20 14.27
CA LYS A 117 -6.56 20.33 14.20
C LYS A 117 -7.02 21.67 13.63
N ASP A 118 -6.08 22.57 13.38
CA ASP A 118 -6.28 23.92 12.86
C ASP A 118 -6.06 23.98 11.34
N VAL A 119 -6.27 22.86 10.65
CA VAL A 119 -6.10 22.69 9.20
C VAL A 119 -7.45 22.36 8.58
N ASP A 120 -7.76 22.99 7.45
CA ASP A 120 -9.00 22.75 6.71
C ASP A 120 -9.04 21.31 6.18
N VAL A 121 -10.17 20.64 6.36
CA VAL A 121 -10.40 19.26 5.92
C VAL A 121 -11.71 19.15 5.15
N TRP A 122 -11.78 18.23 4.18
CA TRP A 122 -12.99 17.99 3.39
C TRP A 122 -14.04 17.11 4.07
N HIS A 123 -13.67 16.43 5.16
CA HIS A 123 -14.56 15.55 5.91
C HIS A 123 -14.15 15.53 7.38
N PRO A 124 -15.09 15.47 8.35
CA PRO A 124 -14.78 15.50 9.78
C PRO A 124 -13.92 14.32 10.28
N ASP A 125 -13.93 13.20 9.57
CA ASP A 125 -13.09 12.03 9.90
C ASP A 125 -11.64 12.14 9.38
N VAL A 126 -11.34 13.16 8.56
CA VAL A 126 -9.98 13.36 8.03
C VAL A 126 -9.14 14.02 9.11
N ARG A 127 -7.95 13.46 9.34
CA ARG A 127 -6.98 13.98 10.30
C ARG A 127 -5.75 14.49 9.57
N PHE A 128 -5.09 15.51 10.11
CA PHE A 128 -3.87 16.06 9.53
C PHE A 128 -2.69 15.91 10.49
N PHE A 129 -1.54 15.51 9.94
CA PHE A 129 -0.33 15.29 10.71
C PHE A 129 0.87 15.94 10.05
N GLU A 130 1.78 16.40 10.89
CA GLU A 130 3.10 16.88 10.51
C GLU A 130 4.17 15.85 10.94
N LEU A 131 5.17 15.65 10.09
CA LEU A 131 6.31 14.76 10.35
C LEU A 131 7.56 15.57 10.69
N TYR A 132 8.12 15.32 11.86
CA TYR A 132 9.33 15.99 12.36
C TYR A 132 10.49 15.00 12.48
N ASP A 133 11.71 15.43 12.12
CA ASP A 133 12.91 14.64 12.38
C ASP A 133 13.44 14.81 13.81
N GLU A 134 14.56 14.16 14.11
CA GLU A 134 15.23 14.19 15.43
C GLU A 134 15.71 15.59 15.83
N ASN A 135 15.91 16.49 14.87
CA ASN A 135 16.27 17.89 15.11
C ASN A 135 15.02 18.78 15.26
N ASN A 136 13.82 18.18 15.27
CA ASN A 136 12.54 18.86 15.27
C ASN A 136 12.34 19.75 14.03
N GLU A 137 12.96 19.39 12.89
CA GLU A 137 12.69 20.02 11.60
C GLU A 137 11.45 19.39 10.95
N LEU A 138 10.54 20.22 10.42
CA LEU A 138 9.41 19.74 9.63
C LEU A 138 9.91 19.13 8.31
N ARG A 139 9.63 17.85 8.11
CA ARG A 139 10.01 17.09 6.90
C ARG A 139 8.89 17.07 5.86
N GLY A 140 7.66 16.85 6.29
CA GLY A 140 6.49 16.82 5.42
C GLY A 140 5.20 16.76 6.24
N SER A 141 4.06 16.64 5.58
CA SER A 141 2.75 16.52 6.24
C SER A 141 1.83 15.60 5.46
N PHE A 142 0.77 15.11 6.08
CA PHE A 142 -0.21 14.30 5.38
C PHE A 142 -1.61 14.41 5.97
N TYR A 143 -2.59 14.23 5.10
CA TYR A 143 -3.97 13.95 5.48
C TYR A 143 -4.15 12.44 5.59
N LEU A 144 -4.84 12.00 6.63
CA LEU A 144 -5.19 10.62 6.89
C LEU A 144 -6.70 10.47 6.79
N ASP A 145 -7.17 9.74 5.77
CA ASP A 145 -8.59 9.52 5.48
C ASP A 145 -8.90 8.00 5.44
N LEU A 146 -9.19 7.42 6.60
CA LEU A 146 -9.21 5.96 6.77
C LEU A 146 -10.51 5.27 6.33
N TYR A 147 -11.66 5.93 6.53
CA TYR A 147 -12.92 5.20 6.52
C TYR A 147 -13.63 5.20 5.16
N ALA A 148 -14.29 4.09 4.87
CA ALA A 148 -15.21 3.98 3.75
C ALA A 148 -16.45 4.88 3.96
N ARG A 149 -16.86 5.58 2.89
CA ARG A 149 -18.10 6.37 2.84
C ARG A 149 -18.58 6.54 1.40
N GLU A 150 -19.85 6.88 1.23
CA GLU A 150 -20.42 7.19 -0.08
C GLU A 150 -19.63 8.32 -0.77
N ASN A 151 -19.50 8.21 -2.09
CA ASN A 151 -18.81 9.18 -2.95
C ASN A 151 -17.29 9.35 -2.68
N LYS A 152 -16.70 8.49 -1.85
CA LYS A 152 -15.25 8.32 -1.75
C LYS A 152 -14.79 7.24 -2.72
N ARG A 153 -13.67 7.45 -3.41
CA ARG A 153 -13.04 6.42 -4.26
C ARG A 153 -12.74 5.17 -3.42
N GLY A 154 -12.94 3.98 -3.98
CA GLY A 154 -12.66 2.71 -3.31
C GLY A 154 -11.18 2.33 -3.36
N GLY A 155 -10.75 1.43 -2.48
CA GLY A 155 -9.37 0.93 -2.35
C GLY A 155 -8.54 1.63 -1.27
N ALA A 156 -7.24 1.42 -1.28
CA ALA A 156 -6.29 2.23 -0.53
C ALA A 156 -5.26 2.81 -1.51
N TRP A 157 -4.83 4.04 -1.26
CA TRP A 157 -3.81 4.71 -2.07
C TRP A 157 -3.21 5.89 -1.31
N MET A 158 -1.96 6.17 -1.65
CA MET A 158 -1.30 7.44 -1.40
C MET A 158 -1.33 8.30 -2.67
N ASP A 159 -1.53 9.61 -2.51
CA ASP A 159 -1.39 10.58 -3.59
C ASP A 159 -0.68 11.84 -3.10
N ASP A 160 -0.04 12.60 -4.00
CA ASP A 160 0.58 13.86 -3.62
C ASP A 160 -0.42 15.01 -3.63
N CYS A 161 -0.43 15.80 -2.54
CA CYS A 161 -1.15 17.07 -2.49
C CYS A 161 -0.26 18.17 -3.08
N VAL A 162 0.97 18.26 -2.55
CA VAL A 162 2.05 19.07 -3.11
C VAL A 162 3.38 18.36 -2.92
N GLY A 163 4.28 18.47 -3.90
CA GLY A 163 5.66 17.98 -3.81
C GLY A 163 6.62 18.97 -3.13
N GLN A 164 7.79 18.47 -2.72
CA GLN A 164 8.87 19.33 -2.24
C GLN A 164 9.47 20.09 -3.41
N MET A 165 9.61 21.41 -3.26
CA MET A 165 10.25 22.23 -4.28
C MET A 165 10.89 23.48 -3.68
N ARG A 166 12.05 23.88 -4.21
CA ARG A 166 12.57 25.23 -4.01
C ARG A 166 11.86 26.18 -4.96
N LYS A 167 11.17 27.16 -4.40
CA LYS A 167 10.45 28.19 -5.16
C LYS A 167 11.43 29.21 -5.73
N ALA A 168 10.95 30.01 -6.69
CA ALA A 168 11.76 31.05 -7.34
C ALA A 168 12.29 32.11 -6.36
N ASP A 169 11.58 32.35 -5.24
CA ASP A 169 12.00 33.27 -4.17
C ASP A 169 13.03 32.66 -3.20
N GLY A 170 13.45 31.42 -3.45
CA GLY A 170 14.40 30.68 -2.61
C GLY A 170 13.76 29.97 -1.43
N SER A 171 12.47 30.14 -1.15
CA SER A 171 11.78 29.42 -0.07
C SER A 171 11.59 27.93 -0.42
N LEU A 172 11.63 27.08 0.61
CA LEU A 172 11.43 25.64 0.46
C LEU A 172 9.98 25.29 0.77
N GLN A 173 9.25 24.78 -0.22
CA GLN A 173 7.95 24.15 -0.02
C GLN A 173 8.14 22.73 0.49
N LYS A 174 7.53 22.39 1.62
CA LYS A 174 7.52 21.02 2.16
C LYS A 174 6.41 20.19 1.51
N PRO A 175 6.62 18.88 1.30
CA PRO A 175 5.66 18.00 0.67
C PRO A 175 4.45 17.73 1.57
N VAL A 176 3.29 17.59 0.96
CA VAL A 176 2.05 17.13 1.62
C VAL A 176 1.49 15.93 0.86
N ALA A 177 1.10 14.89 1.57
CA ALA A 177 0.49 13.69 1.01
C ALA A 177 -1.00 13.56 1.40
N TYR A 178 -1.75 12.85 0.57
CA TYR A 178 -3.03 12.26 0.92
C TYR A 178 -2.81 10.76 1.15
N LEU A 179 -3.17 10.26 2.33
CA LEU A 179 -3.19 8.83 2.62
C LEU A 179 -4.65 8.41 2.81
N THR A 180 -5.16 7.64 1.85
CA THR A 180 -6.56 7.26 1.80
C THR A 180 -6.71 5.76 1.90
N CYS A 181 -7.55 5.29 2.81
CA CYS A 181 -7.98 3.90 2.92
C CYS A 181 -9.51 3.81 2.88
N ASN A 182 -10.06 2.60 2.91
CA ASN A 182 -11.51 2.39 2.96
C ASN A 182 -11.88 1.33 4.03
N PHE A 183 -11.38 1.53 5.24
CA PHE A 183 -11.63 0.64 6.37
C PHE A 183 -13.00 0.85 6.98
N ASN A 184 -13.43 -0.12 7.79
CA ASN A 184 -14.68 -0.03 8.53
C ASN A 184 -14.64 1.14 9.54
N ARG A 185 -15.66 1.99 9.48
CA ARG A 185 -15.84 3.10 10.42
C ARG A 185 -16.24 2.62 11.82
N PRO A 186 -16.01 3.42 12.87
CA PRO A 186 -16.59 3.20 14.19
C PRO A 186 -18.13 3.10 14.11
N VAL A 187 -18.72 2.16 14.84
CA VAL A 187 -20.19 1.96 14.87
C VAL A 187 -20.69 1.91 16.30
N ASN A 188 -21.77 2.64 16.60
CA ASN A 188 -22.45 2.65 17.90
C ASN A 188 -21.50 2.92 19.10
N GLY A 189 -20.56 3.85 18.94
CA GLY A 189 -19.59 4.20 19.99
C GLY A 189 -18.47 3.17 20.22
N LYS A 190 -18.42 2.09 19.43
CA LYS A 190 -17.29 1.16 19.42
C LYS A 190 -16.19 1.66 18.49
N PRO A 191 -14.90 1.51 18.85
CA PRO A 191 -13.80 1.92 17.98
C PRO A 191 -13.83 1.14 16.66
N ALA A 192 -13.27 1.74 15.60
CA ALA A 192 -12.94 1.00 14.40
C ALA A 192 -11.91 -0.09 14.75
N LEU A 193 -12.16 -1.30 14.26
CA LEU A 193 -11.28 -2.44 14.42
C LEU A 193 -10.86 -2.92 13.04
N PHE A 194 -9.56 -3.12 12.86
CA PHE A 194 -8.98 -3.49 11.59
C PHE A 194 -8.71 -5.00 11.52
N THR A 195 -8.82 -5.59 10.34
CA THR A 195 -8.18 -6.88 10.07
C THR A 195 -6.67 -6.69 9.99
N HIS A 196 -5.93 -7.79 10.09
CA HIS A 196 -4.49 -7.75 9.86
C HIS A 196 -4.14 -7.22 8.46
N ASP A 197 -4.93 -7.60 7.44
CA ASP A 197 -4.79 -7.11 6.06
C ASP A 197 -5.00 -5.59 5.93
N GLU A 198 -5.95 -5.02 6.66
CA GLU A 198 -6.14 -3.57 6.73
C GLU A 198 -4.94 -2.87 7.41
N VAL A 199 -4.30 -3.52 8.39
CA VAL A 199 -3.06 -3.00 9.01
C VAL A 199 -1.89 -3.07 8.03
N ILE A 200 -1.70 -4.18 7.30
CA ILE A 200 -0.71 -4.30 6.23
C ILE A 200 -0.90 -3.16 5.21
N THR A 201 -2.15 -2.97 4.76
CA THR A 201 -2.52 -1.93 3.79
C THR A 201 -2.18 -0.54 4.32
N LEU A 202 -2.47 -0.25 5.60
CA LEU A 202 -2.11 1.03 6.22
C LEU A 202 -0.59 1.26 6.20
N PHE A 203 0.21 0.22 6.52
CA PHE A 203 1.67 0.31 6.48
C PHE A 203 2.22 0.48 5.05
N HIS A 204 1.63 -0.23 4.09
CA HIS A 204 1.94 -0.10 2.66
C HIS A 204 1.77 1.35 2.19
N GLU A 205 0.57 1.92 2.39
CA GLU A 205 0.29 3.29 1.95
C GLU A 205 1.13 4.33 2.70
N PHE A 206 1.45 4.06 3.96
CA PHE A 206 2.35 4.94 4.71
C PHE A 206 3.79 4.85 4.20
N GLY A 207 4.24 3.70 3.68
CA GLY A 207 5.53 3.56 3.02
C GLY A 207 5.64 4.42 1.75
N HIS A 208 4.58 4.46 0.93
CA HIS A 208 4.46 5.45 -0.15
C HIS A 208 4.53 6.88 0.40
N GLY A 209 3.76 7.17 1.46
CA GLY A 209 3.75 8.48 2.12
C GLY A 209 5.14 8.92 2.59
N LEU A 210 5.91 8.02 3.20
CA LEU A 210 7.29 8.27 3.62
C LEU A 210 8.20 8.57 2.44
N HIS A 211 8.09 7.80 1.36
CA HIS A 211 8.86 8.02 0.13
C HIS A 211 8.65 9.44 -0.42
N HIS A 212 7.40 9.92 -0.41
CA HIS A 212 7.09 11.29 -0.80
C HIS A 212 7.55 12.33 0.22
N MET A 213 7.20 12.15 1.50
CA MET A 213 7.37 13.17 2.53
C MET A 213 8.81 13.35 3.02
N LEU A 214 9.66 12.32 2.90
CA LEU A 214 11.04 12.38 3.39
C LEU A 214 12.07 12.73 2.30
N THR A 215 11.61 12.97 1.07
CA THR A 215 12.49 13.37 -0.03
C THR A 215 13.33 14.60 0.32
N ARG A 216 14.55 14.66 -0.21
CA ARG A 216 15.44 15.85 -0.13
C ARG A 216 15.60 16.54 -1.48
N ILE A 217 14.90 16.07 -2.50
CA ILE A 217 14.95 16.65 -3.83
C ILE A 217 14.06 17.89 -3.87
N GLU A 218 14.64 19.01 -4.33
CA GLU A 218 13.99 20.32 -4.36
C GLU A 218 13.47 20.69 -5.77
N THR A 219 13.62 19.79 -6.74
CA THR A 219 13.12 19.96 -8.10
C THR A 219 11.81 19.21 -8.26
N ALA A 220 10.71 19.93 -8.46
CA ALA A 220 9.35 19.39 -8.45
C ALA A 220 9.18 18.15 -9.34
N GLY A 221 9.69 18.18 -10.58
CA GLY A 221 9.51 17.10 -11.56
C GLY A 221 10.20 15.78 -11.22
N VAL A 222 11.05 15.74 -10.19
CA VAL A 222 11.77 14.53 -9.75
C VAL A 222 11.78 14.40 -8.21
N SER A 223 10.87 15.08 -7.53
CA SER A 223 10.74 15.02 -6.08
C SER A 223 9.75 13.94 -5.64
N GLY A 224 9.96 13.39 -4.44
CA GLY A 224 9.12 12.34 -3.89
C GLY A 224 8.96 11.15 -4.84
N ILE A 225 7.71 10.75 -5.08
CA ILE A 225 7.35 9.62 -5.94
C ILE A 225 7.37 9.95 -7.45
N SER A 226 7.52 11.22 -7.85
CA SER A 226 7.52 11.61 -9.28
C SER A 226 8.84 11.28 -9.99
N GLY A 227 9.93 11.11 -9.23
CA GLY A 227 11.28 10.90 -9.77
C GLY A 227 11.71 9.44 -9.88
N VAL A 228 10.82 8.48 -9.64
CA VAL A 228 11.17 7.06 -9.56
C VAL A 228 10.52 6.21 -10.67
N PRO A 229 11.22 5.17 -11.16
CA PRO A 229 10.62 4.19 -12.06
C PRO A 229 9.36 3.55 -11.47
N TRP A 230 8.33 3.38 -12.29
CA TRP A 230 7.04 2.83 -11.84
C TRP A 230 7.14 1.40 -11.29
N ASP A 231 8.09 0.60 -11.76
CA ASP A 231 8.37 -0.75 -11.27
C ASP A 231 9.27 -0.76 -10.01
N ALA A 232 9.67 0.42 -9.51
CA ALA A 232 10.41 0.59 -8.26
C ALA A 232 9.61 1.31 -7.17
N VAL A 233 8.52 2.00 -7.55
CA VAL A 233 7.74 2.84 -6.62
C VAL A 233 7.16 2.05 -5.46
N GLU A 234 6.87 0.76 -5.68
CA GLU A 234 6.34 -0.16 -4.66
C GLU A 234 7.40 -0.67 -3.66
N LEU A 235 8.69 -0.43 -3.89
CA LEU A 235 9.72 -0.97 -3.01
C LEU A 235 9.61 -0.40 -1.58
N PRO A 236 9.44 0.92 -1.36
CA PRO A 236 9.30 1.47 0.00
C PRO A 236 8.00 1.06 0.69
N SER A 237 6.89 0.93 -0.04
CA SER A 237 5.60 0.47 0.49
C SER A 237 5.67 -0.98 0.93
N GLN A 238 6.16 -1.88 0.06
CA GLN A 238 6.34 -3.30 0.37
C GLN A 238 7.37 -3.55 1.48
N PHE A 239 8.38 -2.68 1.61
CA PHE A 239 9.31 -2.78 2.72
C PHE A 239 8.61 -2.56 4.07
N MET A 240 7.70 -1.58 4.14
CA MET A 240 6.94 -1.28 5.36
C MET A 240 5.97 -2.40 5.76
N GLU A 241 5.45 -3.19 4.80
CA GLU A 241 4.60 -4.35 5.08
C GLU A 241 5.28 -5.40 5.98
N ASN A 242 6.61 -5.44 6.08
CA ASN A 242 7.30 -6.42 6.92
C ASN A 242 7.24 -6.11 8.43
N TRP A 243 6.71 -4.95 8.82
CA TRP A 243 6.70 -4.49 10.22
C TRP A 243 5.33 -4.54 10.91
N CYS A 244 4.29 -4.96 10.20
CA CYS A 244 2.95 -5.11 10.76
C CYS A 244 2.70 -6.49 11.35
#